data_AF-A0A1Q7J5D8-F1
#
_entry.id   AF-A0A1Q7J5D8-F1
#
_cell.length_a   1.000
_cell.length_b   1.000
_cell.length_c   1.000
_cell.angle_alpha   90.00
_cell.angle_beta   90.00
_cell.angle_gamma   90.00
#
_symmetry.space_group_name_H-M   'P 1'
#
loop_
_entity.id
_entity.type
_entity.pdbx_description
1 polymer ?
#
loop_
_entity_poly.entity_id
_entity_poly.type
_entity_poly.pdbx_seq_one_letter_code
_entity_poly.pdbx_strand_id
1 'polypeptide(L)'
;MTALQRAQELCEFCPKMCRFVCPVSEAARREALTPWAKVSLAALSAREPDASTALTFAGCTGCDRCAHHCAHDNDVPAILFAARATAVRAGVAPRPWTELALRFSARGHGETADLAAVRRTLPDARGEAVLFAGCEALARGGQDVRDTLYVAERLGAPLTLAPEGALCCGRKLLEGGHPELHEAHAVRVRGSVVRGRRPVHLVFLDPGCAADVRERWELPEKSRVEHVTTYLARLLVAMPEEARPPPLPEKLAFHDPCALARELRETIAPRALLAAAVADVREPGRCGVDTSCCGASGLLPRTMPEIAQRIAEDRRAELGGAAVTSSPACAAALGATEVVSVLARWLAQGTR
;
A
#
# COMPACT_ATOMS: atom_id res chain seq x y z
N MET A 1 27.69 17.25 -1.43
CA MET A 1 26.26 17.27 -1.77
C MET A 1 25.77 15.83 -1.77
N THR A 2 24.83 15.47 -0.91
CA THR A 2 24.20 14.14 -0.93
C THR A 2 23.31 14.01 -2.17
N ALA A 3 22.97 12.77 -2.58
CA ALA A 3 22.03 12.55 -3.68
C ALA A 3 20.69 13.27 -3.43
N LEU A 4 20.24 13.29 -2.17
CA LEU A 4 19.02 13.97 -1.75
C LEU A 4 19.10 15.50 -1.91
N GLN A 5 20.24 16.11 -1.56
CA GLN A 5 20.45 17.56 -1.74
C GLN A 5 20.42 17.95 -3.22
N ARG A 6 21.07 17.16 -4.08
CA ARG A 6 21.03 17.39 -5.53
C ARG A 6 19.60 17.28 -6.08
N ALA A 7 18.83 16.30 -5.62
CA ALA A 7 17.45 16.11 -6.03
C ALA A 7 16.56 17.30 -5.61
N GLN A 8 16.79 17.84 -4.41
CA GLN A 8 16.10 19.05 -3.94
C GLN A 8 16.41 20.26 -4.84
N GLU A 9 17.68 20.53 -5.15
CA GLU A 9 18.09 21.63 -6.02
C GLU A 9 17.44 21.52 -7.42
N LEU A 10 17.48 20.33 -8.04
CA LEU A 10 16.82 20.09 -9.33
C LEU A 10 15.30 20.31 -9.26
N CYS A 11 14.68 20.01 -8.12
CA CYS A 11 13.26 20.27 -7.92
C CYS A 11 12.98 21.76 -7.84
N GLU A 12 13.75 22.52 -7.07
CA GLU A 12 13.52 23.97 -6.85
C GLU A 12 13.54 24.78 -8.15
N PHE A 13 14.45 24.47 -9.07
CA PHE A 13 14.55 25.17 -10.36
C PHE A 13 13.65 24.59 -11.47
N CYS A 14 12.94 23.49 -11.19
CA CYS A 14 12.01 22.89 -12.15
C CYS A 14 10.76 23.77 -12.33
N PRO A 15 10.22 23.92 -13.57
CA PRO A 15 8.98 24.65 -13.84
C PRO A 15 7.72 23.89 -13.41
N LYS A 16 7.78 23.16 -12.28
CA LYS A 16 6.67 22.41 -11.66
C LYS A 16 6.02 21.38 -12.58
N MET A 17 6.80 20.66 -13.38
CA MET A 17 6.28 19.68 -14.36
C MET A 17 5.33 18.64 -13.75
N CYS A 18 5.52 18.27 -12.48
CA CYS A 18 4.67 17.31 -11.76
C CYS A 18 3.44 17.93 -11.06
N ARG A 19 3.14 19.23 -11.28
CA ARG A 19 2.04 19.95 -10.63
C ARG A 19 0.69 19.29 -10.86
N PHE A 20 0.40 18.88 -12.09
CA PHE A 20 -0.91 18.38 -12.51
C PHE A 20 -1.23 16.96 -12.01
N VAL A 21 -0.24 16.24 -11.50
CA VAL A 21 -0.40 14.83 -11.13
C VAL A 21 -0.64 14.58 -9.65
N CYS A 22 -0.44 15.60 -8.81
CA CYS A 22 -0.55 15.42 -7.37
C CYS A 22 -2.02 15.43 -6.92
N PRO A 23 -2.54 14.31 -6.41
CA PRO A 23 -3.95 14.22 -6.02
C PRO A 23 -4.29 15.17 -4.87
N VAL A 24 -3.34 15.41 -3.97
CA VAL A 24 -3.53 16.29 -2.80
C VAL A 24 -3.67 17.75 -3.21
N SER A 25 -2.82 18.25 -4.12
CA SER A 25 -2.93 19.65 -4.56
C SER A 25 -4.17 19.90 -5.40
N GLU A 26 -4.61 18.92 -6.20
CA GLU A 26 -5.86 19.00 -6.97
C GLU A 26 -7.09 19.02 -6.05
N ALA A 27 -7.17 18.08 -5.11
CA ALA A 27 -8.27 18.00 -4.16
C ALA A 27 -8.34 19.23 -3.24
N ALA A 28 -7.18 19.69 -2.74
CA ALA A 28 -7.12 20.84 -1.83
C ALA A 28 -7.19 22.20 -2.56
N ARG A 29 -6.90 22.25 -3.86
CA ARG A 29 -6.76 23.48 -4.65
C ARG A 29 -5.75 24.48 -4.06
N ARG A 30 -4.63 23.96 -3.53
CA ARG A 30 -3.59 24.75 -2.85
C ARG A 30 -2.23 24.53 -3.49
N GLU A 31 -1.63 25.63 -3.94
CA GLU A 31 -0.31 25.61 -4.57
C GLU A 31 0.81 25.17 -3.60
N ALA A 32 0.65 25.44 -2.31
CA ALA A 32 1.56 24.99 -1.26
C ALA A 32 1.63 23.45 -1.13
N LEU A 33 0.59 22.72 -1.56
CA LEU A 33 0.53 21.25 -1.45
C LEU A 33 1.00 20.52 -2.70
N THR A 34 1.56 21.26 -3.66
CA THR A 34 2.12 20.70 -4.90
C THR A 34 3.44 19.99 -4.59
N PRO A 35 3.85 18.99 -5.39
CA PRO A 35 5.09 18.27 -5.10
C PRO A 35 6.30 19.20 -5.05
N TRP A 36 6.37 20.12 -6.01
CA TRP A 36 7.38 21.17 -6.06
C TRP A 36 7.38 22.03 -4.79
N ALA A 37 6.24 22.62 -4.41
CA ALA A 37 6.19 23.52 -3.26
C ALA A 37 6.55 22.80 -1.95
N LYS A 38 6.12 21.55 -1.78
CA LYS A 38 6.48 20.72 -0.62
C LYS A 38 7.99 20.47 -0.55
N VAL A 39 8.63 20.16 -1.69
CA VAL A 39 10.09 19.95 -1.75
C VAL A 39 10.85 21.25 -1.53
N SER A 40 10.45 22.35 -2.15
CA SER A 40 11.05 23.66 -1.93
C SER A 40 10.95 24.10 -0.48
N LEU A 41 9.80 23.88 0.17
CA LEU A 41 9.65 24.15 1.61
C LEU A 41 10.56 23.25 2.46
N ALA A 42 10.72 21.98 2.09
CA ALA A 42 11.64 21.09 2.79
C ALA A 42 13.09 21.60 2.73
N ALA A 43 13.52 22.12 1.58
CA ALA A 43 14.84 22.71 1.44
C ALA A 43 14.98 24.06 2.17
N LEU A 44 14.02 24.98 2.01
CA LEU A 44 14.03 26.30 2.64
C LEU A 44 13.98 26.23 4.18
N SER A 45 13.23 25.27 4.72
CA SER A 45 13.13 25.06 6.17
C SER A 45 14.40 24.43 6.77
N ALA A 46 15.30 23.89 5.95
CA ALA A 46 16.51 23.18 6.35
C ALA A 46 16.26 22.18 7.50
N ARG A 47 16.68 22.52 8.73
CA ARG A 47 16.49 21.69 9.93
C ARG A 47 15.48 22.26 10.93
N GLU A 48 14.84 23.38 10.59
CA GLU A 48 13.96 24.16 11.49
C GLU A 48 12.57 24.38 10.86
N PRO A 49 11.84 23.32 10.47
CA PRO A 49 10.46 23.49 10.03
C PRO A 49 9.58 23.95 11.18
N ASP A 50 8.62 24.83 10.88
CA ASP A 50 7.52 25.16 11.78
C ASP A 50 6.33 24.20 11.61
N ALA A 51 5.30 24.36 12.45
CA ALA A 51 4.10 23.50 12.40
C ALA A 51 3.34 23.60 11.05
N SER A 52 3.33 24.79 10.42
CA SER A 52 2.69 25.01 9.12
C SER A 52 3.39 24.25 8.00
N THR A 53 4.72 24.28 8.02
CA THR A 53 5.60 23.56 7.10
C THR A 53 5.46 22.05 7.30
N ALA A 54 5.44 21.57 8.54
CA ALA A 54 5.21 20.16 8.86
C ALA A 54 3.85 19.66 8.34
N LEU A 55 2.79 20.46 8.46
CA LEU A 55 1.49 20.14 7.86
C LEU A 55 1.56 20.07 6.33
N THR A 56 2.36 20.92 5.68
CA THR A 56 2.56 20.86 4.23
C THR A 56 3.23 19.55 3.80
N PHE A 57 4.21 19.05 4.58
CA PHE A 57 4.80 17.72 4.34
C PHE A 57 3.80 16.58 4.54
N ALA A 58 2.80 16.74 5.41
CA ALA A 58 1.71 15.78 5.60
C ALA A 58 0.83 15.63 4.35
N GLY A 59 0.81 16.62 3.45
CA GLY A 59 0.12 16.57 2.16
C GLY A 59 0.78 15.68 1.10
N CYS A 60 1.56 14.66 1.50
CA CYS A 60 2.12 13.66 0.59
C CYS A 60 1.51 12.28 0.89
N THR A 61 0.95 11.61 -0.11
CA THR A 61 0.42 10.25 0.07
C THR A 61 1.49 9.18 -0.13
N GLY A 62 2.68 9.53 -0.62
CA GLY A 62 3.71 8.57 -1.02
C GLY A 62 3.35 7.76 -2.27
N CYS A 63 2.43 8.24 -3.12
CA CYS A 63 1.93 7.47 -4.27
C CYS A 63 2.85 7.45 -5.51
N ASP A 64 4.06 8.03 -5.44
CA ASP A 64 5.06 8.13 -6.51
C ASP A 64 4.65 8.72 -7.86
N ARG A 65 3.42 9.21 -8.01
CA ARG A 65 2.99 9.76 -9.29
C ARG A 65 3.84 10.96 -9.73
N CYS A 66 4.22 11.82 -8.80
CA CYS A 66 5.08 12.95 -9.09
C CYS A 66 6.52 12.56 -9.46
N ALA A 67 7.05 11.48 -8.88
CA ALA A 67 8.35 10.91 -9.26
C ALA A 67 8.29 10.31 -10.68
N HIS A 68 7.21 9.59 -11.00
CA HIS A 68 7.00 9.01 -12.33
C HIS A 68 6.99 10.05 -13.46
N HIS A 69 6.40 11.23 -13.23
CA HIS A 69 6.39 12.34 -14.20
C HIS A 69 7.57 13.31 -14.04
N CYS A 70 8.56 13.00 -13.20
CA CYS A 70 9.70 13.87 -12.98
C CYS A 70 10.78 13.65 -14.05
N ALA A 71 11.01 14.64 -14.92
CA ALA A 71 12.10 14.56 -15.90
C ALA A 71 13.52 14.62 -15.28
N HIS A 72 13.62 14.90 -13.98
CA HIS A 72 14.88 14.90 -13.23
C HIS A 72 15.08 13.63 -12.41
N ASP A 73 14.16 12.66 -12.48
CA ASP A 73 14.21 11.41 -11.73
C ASP A 73 14.31 11.62 -10.21
N ASN A 74 13.65 12.66 -9.70
CA ASN A 74 13.62 12.95 -8.27
C ASN A 74 12.65 12.01 -7.55
N ASP A 75 13.14 11.32 -6.54
CA ASP A 75 12.32 10.61 -5.56
C ASP A 75 11.69 11.61 -4.57
N VAL A 76 10.61 12.24 -5.03
CA VAL A 76 9.90 13.25 -4.25
C VAL A 76 9.34 12.66 -2.94
N PRO A 77 8.73 11.45 -2.90
CA PRO A 77 8.30 10.87 -1.64
C PRO A 77 9.41 10.60 -0.64
N ALA A 78 10.59 10.12 -1.05
CA ALA A 78 11.71 9.95 -0.13
C ALA A 78 12.19 11.29 0.46
N ILE A 79 12.28 12.35 -0.35
CA ILE A 79 12.58 13.71 0.13
C ILE A 79 11.56 14.14 1.18
N LEU A 80 10.27 13.94 0.90
CA LEU A 80 9.22 14.37 1.81
C LEU A 80 9.16 13.53 3.08
N PHE A 81 9.40 12.22 3.03
CA PHE A 81 9.48 11.39 4.24
C PHE A 81 10.69 11.74 5.10
N ALA A 82 11.82 12.10 4.50
CA ALA A 82 12.96 12.66 5.24
C ALA A 82 12.60 14.00 5.89
N ALA A 83 11.86 14.86 5.20
CA ALA A 83 11.37 16.13 5.75
C ALA A 83 10.38 15.91 6.92
N ARG A 84 9.52 14.88 6.85
CA ARG A 84 8.66 14.46 7.98
C ARG A 84 9.49 14.07 9.20
N ALA A 85 10.57 13.30 8.99
CA ALA A 85 11.46 12.93 10.09
C ALA A 85 12.16 14.15 10.72
N THR A 86 12.51 15.15 9.91
CA THR A 86 13.02 16.43 10.44
C THR A 86 11.95 17.16 11.27
N ALA A 87 10.70 17.20 10.82
CA ALA A 87 9.60 17.80 11.58
C ALA A 87 9.33 17.07 12.91
N VAL A 88 9.45 15.73 12.94
CA VAL A 88 9.38 14.94 14.18
C VAL A 88 10.52 15.34 15.14
N ARG A 89 11.76 15.37 14.67
CA ARG A 89 12.92 15.76 15.50
C ARG A 89 12.84 17.20 16.01
N ALA A 90 12.27 18.11 15.22
CA ALA A 90 12.05 19.50 15.61
C ALA A 90 10.87 19.69 16.58
N GLY A 91 10.10 18.64 16.91
CA GLY A 91 8.98 18.72 17.84
C GLY A 91 7.72 19.40 17.28
N VAL A 92 7.65 19.59 15.96
CA VAL A 92 6.52 20.28 15.28
C VAL A 92 5.63 19.32 14.48
N ALA A 93 5.85 18.01 14.60
CA ALA A 93 5.08 17.00 13.89
C ALA A 93 3.57 17.08 14.22
N PRO A 94 2.69 16.89 13.22
CA PRO A 94 1.26 16.76 13.47
C PRO A 94 0.96 15.67 14.50
N ARG A 95 0.05 15.97 15.43
CA ARG A 95 -0.36 15.05 16.52
C ARG A 95 -0.63 13.60 16.06
N PRO A 96 -1.30 13.33 14.92
CA PRO A 96 -1.51 11.96 14.45
C PRO A 96 -0.24 11.13 14.21
N TRP A 97 0.90 11.77 13.89
CA TRP A 97 2.17 11.06 13.72
C TRP A 97 2.75 10.60 15.06
N THR A 98 2.67 11.44 16.09
CA THR A 98 3.12 11.09 17.44
C THR A 98 2.21 10.02 18.05
N GLU A 99 0.89 10.14 17.90
CA GLU A 99 -0.06 9.12 18.35
C GLU A 99 0.15 7.77 17.68
N LEU A 100 0.50 7.78 16.39
CA LEU A 100 0.86 6.56 15.66
C LEU A 100 2.07 5.88 16.29
N ALA A 101 3.16 6.62 16.54
CA ALA A 101 4.37 6.09 17.13
C ALA A 101 4.11 5.45 18.51
N LEU A 102 3.32 6.12 19.35
CA LEU A 102 2.92 5.60 20.66
C LEU A 102 2.15 4.27 20.55
N ARG A 103 1.21 4.16 19.59
CA ARG A 103 0.48 2.91 19.34
C ARG A 103 1.38 1.78 18.85
N PHE A 104 2.35 2.08 17.99
CA PHE A 104 3.33 1.09 17.53
C PHE A 104 4.20 0.57 18.68
N SER A 105 4.63 1.45 19.59
CA SER A 105 5.38 1.06 20.78
C SER A 105 4.55 0.18 21.71
N ALA A 106 3.26 0.47 21.88
CA ALA A 106 2.38 -0.27 22.78
C ALA A 106 1.83 -1.59 22.18
N ARG A 107 1.52 -1.61 20.89
CA ARG A 107 0.72 -2.68 20.24
C ARG A 107 1.37 -3.29 19.00
N GLY A 108 2.44 -2.68 18.48
CA GLY A 108 3.06 -3.11 17.23
C GLY A 108 2.27 -2.75 15.96
N HIS A 109 1.27 -1.89 16.04
CA HIS A 109 0.53 -1.39 14.87
C HIS A 109 -0.12 -0.03 15.14
N GLY A 110 -0.55 0.64 14.08
CA GLY A 110 -1.18 1.97 14.13
C GLY A 110 -2.70 1.97 14.32
N GLU A 111 -3.36 0.82 14.20
CA GLU A 111 -4.83 0.72 14.17
C GLU A 111 -5.50 0.84 15.55
N THR A 112 -6.75 1.29 15.54
CA THR A 112 -7.60 1.37 16.74
C THR A 112 -8.19 0.01 17.11
N ALA A 113 -8.51 -0.82 16.12
CA ALA A 113 -9.05 -2.16 16.29
C ALA A 113 -8.06 -3.11 17.00
N ASP A 114 -8.59 -4.13 17.68
CA ASP A 114 -7.81 -5.23 18.25
C ASP A 114 -7.46 -6.24 17.14
N LEU A 115 -6.31 -6.02 16.49
CA LEU A 115 -5.88 -6.86 15.37
C LEU A 115 -5.51 -8.29 15.82
N ALA A 116 -5.05 -8.46 17.06
CA ALA A 116 -4.72 -9.78 17.60
C ALA A 116 -6.00 -10.61 17.82
N ALA A 117 -7.07 -9.98 18.33
CA ALA A 117 -8.37 -10.63 18.42
C ALA A 117 -8.87 -11.08 17.04
N VAL A 118 -8.83 -10.20 16.02
CA VAL A 118 -9.23 -10.58 14.66
C VAL A 118 -8.37 -11.73 14.14
N ARG A 119 -7.04 -11.65 14.29
CA ARG A 119 -6.09 -12.68 13.86
C ARG A 119 -6.39 -14.06 14.45
N ARG A 120 -6.84 -14.13 15.71
CA ARG A 120 -7.21 -15.39 16.37
C ARG A 120 -8.50 -16.03 15.83
N THR A 121 -9.36 -15.25 15.16
CA THR A 121 -10.57 -15.78 14.51
C THR A 121 -10.32 -16.37 13.12
N LEU A 122 -9.13 -16.14 12.55
CA LEU A 122 -8.80 -16.56 11.20
C LEU A 122 -8.30 -18.02 11.18
N PRO A 123 -8.56 -18.77 10.09
CA PRO A 123 -8.13 -20.16 9.98
C PRO A 123 -6.61 -20.31 10.13
N ASP A 124 -6.19 -21.34 10.86
CA ASP A 124 -4.78 -21.72 10.95
C ASP A 124 -4.45 -22.71 9.83
N ALA A 125 -4.34 -22.19 8.61
CA ALA A 125 -3.93 -22.96 7.44
C ALA A 125 -2.41 -23.19 7.46
N ARG A 126 -1.96 -24.33 6.93
CA ARG A 126 -0.54 -24.70 6.83
C ARG A 126 -0.14 -24.84 5.37
N GLY A 127 0.91 -24.10 5.01
CA GLY A 127 1.45 -24.06 3.66
C GLY A 127 2.89 -23.56 3.63
N GLU A 128 3.57 -23.76 2.51
CA GLU A 128 5.00 -23.42 2.37
C GLU A 128 5.24 -21.90 2.49
N ALA A 129 4.44 -21.12 1.76
CA ALA A 129 4.51 -19.66 1.79
C ALA A 129 3.71 -19.07 2.95
N VAL A 130 4.18 -17.92 3.46
CA VAL A 130 3.55 -17.20 4.58
C VAL A 130 2.73 -16.04 4.05
N LEU A 131 1.43 -16.03 4.36
CA LEU A 131 0.56 -14.89 4.14
C LEU A 131 0.76 -13.84 5.24
N PHE A 132 1.28 -12.69 4.87
CA PHE A 132 1.27 -11.49 5.69
C PHE A 132 0.01 -10.68 5.40
N ALA A 133 -1.00 -10.84 6.26
CA ALA A 133 -2.29 -10.16 6.12
C ALA A 133 -2.17 -8.63 6.14
N GLY A 134 -1.32 -8.11 7.03
CA GLY A 134 -1.17 -6.68 7.24
C GLY A 134 -2.29 -6.05 8.08
N CYS A 135 -2.01 -4.87 8.60
CA CYS A 135 -2.86 -4.25 9.61
C CYS A 135 -4.22 -3.77 9.06
N GLU A 136 -4.28 -3.39 7.78
CA GLU A 136 -5.51 -2.88 7.15
C GLU A 136 -6.55 -3.98 6.95
N ALA A 137 -6.14 -5.13 6.39
CA ALA A 137 -7.03 -6.28 6.20
C ALA A 137 -7.58 -6.77 7.55
N LEU A 138 -6.74 -6.80 8.59
CA LEU A 138 -7.14 -7.20 9.94
C LEU A 138 -8.08 -6.16 10.57
N ALA A 139 -7.84 -4.86 10.40
CA ALA A 139 -8.72 -3.81 10.93
C ALA A 139 -10.12 -3.84 10.31
N ARG A 140 -10.22 -4.36 9.08
CA ARG A 140 -11.47 -4.60 8.35
C ARG A 140 -12.16 -5.92 8.71
N GLY A 141 -11.70 -6.62 9.74
CA GLY A 141 -12.30 -7.89 10.20
C GLY A 141 -11.75 -9.14 9.50
N GLY A 142 -10.77 -9.00 8.61
CA GLY A 142 -10.01 -10.13 8.07
C GLY A 142 -10.72 -10.97 7.01
N GLN A 143 -11.83 -10.50 6.42
CA GLN A 143 -12.50 -11.22 5.32
C GLN A 143 -11.56 -11.42 4.13
N ASP A 144 -10.82 -10.38 3.73
CA ASP A 144 -9.81 -10.45 2.66
C ASP A 144 -8.76 -11.54 2.94
N VAL A 145 -8.45 -11.80 4.22
CA VAL A 145 -7.53 -12.86 4.63
C VAL A 145 -8.16 -14.24 4.48
N ARG A 146 -9.42 -14.42 4.90
CA ARG A 146 -10.17 -15.68 4.71
C ARG A 146 -10.28 -16.04 3.25
N ASP A 147 -10.65 -15.07 2.42
CA ASP A 147 -10.80 -15.26 0.97
C ASP A 147 -9.47 -15.65 0.34
N THR A 148 -8.37 -15.02 0.76
CA THR A 148 -7.03 -15.37 0.28
C THR A 148 -6.62 -16.80 0.64
N LEU A 149 -6.82 -17.20 1.90
CA LEU A 149 -6.51 -18.56 2.35
C LEU A 149 -7.34 -19.59 1.57
N TYR A 150 -8.63 -19.33 1.39
CA TYR A 150 -9.53 -20.16 0.60
C TYR A 150 -9.07 -20.27 -0.86
N VAL A 151 -8.81 -19.16 -1.53
CA VAL A 151 -8.39 -19.16 -2.94
C VAL A 151 -7.07 -19.91 -3.11
N ALA A 152 -6.09 -19.68 -2.23
CA ALA A 152 -4.79 -20.36 -2.28
C ALA A 152 -4.94 -21.88 -2.09
N GLU A 153 -5.79 -22.32 -1.16
CA GLU A 153 -6.12 -23.74 -0.96
C GLU A 153 -6.78 -24.35 -2.20
N ARG A 154 -7.77 -23.66 -2.79
CA ARG A 154 -8.46 -24.11 -4.01
C ARG A 154 -7.56 -24.22 -5.23
N LEU A 155 -6.50 -23.40 -5.28
CA LEU A 155 -5.47 -23.47 -6.32
C LEU A 155 -4.33 -24.46 -5.98
N GLY A 156 -4.48 -25.27 -4.93
CA GLY A 156 -3.56 -26.35 -4.58
C GLY A 156 -2.27 -25.91 -3.88
N ALA A 157 -2.18 -24.66 -3.43
CA ALA A 157 -1.02 -24.13 -2.72
C ALA A 157 -1.46 -23.33 -1.50
N PRO A 158 -1.82 -24.00 -0.39
CA PRO A 158 -2.25 -23.33 0.83
C PRO A 158 -1.16 -22.41 1.37
N LEU A 159 -1.57 -21.41 2.16
CA LEU A 159 -0.70 -20.43 2.79
C LEU A 159 -0.72 -20.58 4.31
N THR A 160 0.44 -20.40 4.95
CA THR A 160 0.51 -20.24 6.41
C THR A 160 0.26 -18.79 6.78
N LEU A 161 -0.71 -18.51 7.65
CA LEU A 161 -0.94 -17.13 8.10
C LEU A 161 0.15 -16.68 9.08
N ALA A 162 0.71 -15.49 8.86
CA ALA A 162 1.75 -14.91 9.72
C ALA A 162 1.33 -14.87 11.21
N PRO A 163 2.29 -15.01 12.15
CA PRO A 163 1.99 -15.07 13.59
C PRO A 163 1.53 -13.72 14.16
N GLU A 164 1.00 -13.72 15.39
CA GLU A 164 0.59 -12.48 16.09
C GLU A 164 1.75 -11.49 16.34
N GLY A 165 3.01 -11.94 16.26
CA GLY A 165 4.17 -11.04 16.25
C GLY A 165 4.30 -10.17 14.99
N ALA A 166 3.48 -10.42 13.96
CA ALA A 166 3.59 -9.87 12.62
C ALA A 166 2.26 -9.29 12.08
N LEU A 167 1.58 -8.49 12.90
CA LEU A 167 0.28 -7.89 12.54
C LEU A 167 0.41 -6.67 11.60
N CYS A 168 1.56 -5.99 11.60
CA CYS A 168 1.83 -4.81 10.77
C CYS A 168 3.26 -4.86 10.24
N CYS A 169 3.49 -4.36 9.02
CA CYS A 169 4.82 -4.28 8.43
C CYS A 169 5.64 -3.09 8.95
N GLY A 170 4.99 -2.07 9.52
CA GLY A 170 5.64 -0.88 10.05
C GLY A 170 5.69 0.32 9.10
N ARG A 171 5.36 0.17 7.81
CA ARG A 171 5.46 1.25 6.80
C ARG A 171 4.84 2.59 7.24
N LYS A 172 3.73 2.56 7.98
CA LYS A 172 3.09 3.78 8.52
C LYS A 172 4.02 4.62 9.41
N LEU A 173 5.00 4.01 10.09
CA LEU A 173 6.01 4.72 10.87
C LEU A 173 6.91 5.57 9.97
N LEU A 174 7.36 5.02 8.84
CA LEU A 174 8.13 5.75 7.84
C LEU A 174 7.28 6.90 7.26
N GLU A 175 6.03 6.62 6.89
CA GLU A 175 5.08 7.64 6.44
C GLU A 175 4.85 8.72 7.50
N GLY A 176 4.93 8.39 8.79
CA GLY A 176 4.81 9.33 9.90
C GLY A 176 6.08 10.07 10.30
N GLY A 177 7.20 9.86 9.59
CA GLY A 177 8.48 10.49 9.91
C GLY A 177 9.23 9.84 11.07
N HIS A 178 9.03 8.53 11.32
CA HIS A 178 9.71 7.77 12.37
C HIS A 178 10.59 6.64 11.80
N PRO A 179 11.63 6.94 11.00
CA PRO A 179 12.44 5.91 10.35
C PRO A 179 13.18 5.00 11.34
N GLU A 180 13.61 5.51 12.49
CA GLU A 180 14.30 4.71 13.51
C GLU A 180 13.35 3.71 14.18
N LEU A 181 12.10 4.10 14.43
CA LEU A 181 11.07 3.19 14.94
C LEU A 181 10.66 2.17 13.88
N HIS A 182 10.60 2.57 12.61
CA HIS A 182 10.32 1.67 11.49
C HIS A 182 11.36 0.56 11.39
N GLU A 183 12.65 0.90 11.46
CA GLU A 183 13.75 -0.07 11.43
C GLU A 183 13.68 -1.04 12.63
N ALA A 184 13.53 -0.50 13.85
CA ALA A 184 13.40 -1.33 15.05
C ALA A 184 12.18 -2.26 14.98
N HIS A 185 11.07 -1.78 14.42
CA HIS A 185 9.87 -2.59 14.19
C HIS A 185 10.12 -3.70 13.15
N ALA A 186 10.78 -3.38 12.04
CA ALA A 186 11.12 -4.32 10.99
C ALA A 186 11.98 -5.49 11.52
N VAL A 187 13.01 -5.20 12.33
CA VAL A 187 13.84 -6.24 12.97
C VAL A 187 12.99 -7.21 13.80
N ARG A 188 12.08 -6.69 14.63
CA ARG A 188 11.19 -7.49 15.48
C ARG A 188 10.26 -8.36 14.66
N VAL A 189 9.56 -7.77 13.68
CA VAL A 189 8.58 -8.48 12.86
C VAL A 189 9.27 -9.54 12.00
N ARG A 190 10.38 -9.20 11.33
CA ARG A 190 11.21 -10.13 10.57
C ARG A 190 11.63 -11.31 11.43
N GLY A 191 12.09 -11.07 12.66
CA GLY A 191 12.46 -12.11 13.61
C GLY A 191 11.32 -13.09 13.93
N SER A 192 10.07 -12.64 13.93
CA SER A 192 8.91 -13.51 14.17
C SER A 192 8.51 -14.35 12.94
N VAL A 193 8.79 -13.86 11.73
CA VAL A 193 8.37 -14.52 10.48
C VAL A 193 9.46 -15.43 9.90
N VAL A 194 10.73 -15.04 10.04
CA VAL A 194 11.88 -15.73 9.41
C VAL A 194 12.45 -16.86 10.29
N ARG A 195 12.19 -16.83 11.61
CA ARG A 195 12.81 -17.78 12.56
C ARG A 195 12.52 -19.23 12.17
N GLY A 196 13.59 -19.98 11.89
CA GLY A 196 13.52 -21.40 11.52
C GLY A 196 13.18 -21.69 10.05
N ARG A 197 13.10 -20.68 9.18
CA ARG A 197 12.76 -20.83 7.76
C ARG A 197 13.90 -20.38 6.84
N ARG A 198 14.37 -21.26 5.94
CA ARG A 198 15.36 -20.95 4.89
C ARG A 198 15.14 -21.86 3.67
N PRO A 199 14.70 -21.35 2.50
CA PRO A 199 14.31 -19.96 2.21
C PRO A 199 12.98 -19.56 2.86
N VAL A 200 12.61 -18.28 2.77
CA VAL A 200 11.31 -17.76 3.20
C VAL A 200 10.54 -17.25 1.99
N HIS A 201 9.29 -17.67 1.84
CA HIS A 201 8.39 -17.12 0.84
C HIS A 201 7.28 -16.33 1.53
N LEU A 202 7.28 -15.00 1.35
CA LEU A 202 6.31 -14.08 1.93
C LEU A 202 5.35 -13.57 0.86
N VAL A 203 4.05 -13.65 1.14
CA VAL A 203 2.96 -13.19 0.29
C VAL A 203 2.18 -12.12 1.05
N PHE A 204 2.00 -10.94 0.47
CA PHE A 204 1.37 -9.80 1.14
C PHE A 204 0.03 -9.43 0.49
N LEU A 205 -0.98 -9.09 1.31
CA LEU A 205 -2.23 -8.48 0.83
C LEU A 205 -2.09 -6.99 0.53
N ASP A 206 -1.20 -6.30 1.24
CA ASP A 206 -0.96 -4.89 1.02
C ASP A 206 0.29 -4.68 0.17
N PRO A 207 0.18 -4.03 -1.00
CA PRO A 207 1.31 -3.83 -1.90
C PRO A 207 2.37 -2.87 -1.32
N GLY A 208 1.98 -1.90 -0.48
CA GLY A 208 2.92 -0.99 0.17
C GLY A 208 3.80 -1.74 1.18
N CYS A 209 3.22 -2.64 1.97
CA CYS A 209 3.99 -3.53 2.84
C CYS A 209 4.91 -4.45 2.03
N ALA A 210 4.45 -5.04 0.92
CA ALA A 210 5.30 -5.91 0.11
C ALA A 210 6.49 -5.15 -0.50
N ALA A 211 6.27 -3.92 -0.97
CA ALA A 211 7.32 -3.06 -1.52
C ALA A 211 8.37 -2.70 -0.45
N ASP A 212 7.91 -2.22 0.71
CA ASP A 212 8.75 -1.82 1.83
C ASP A 212 9.61 -2.99 2.34
N VAL A 213 9.00 -4.17 2.50
CA VAL A 213 9.71 -5.39 2.91
C VAL A 213 10.72 -5.84 1.86
N ARG A 214 10.35 -5.83 0.56
CA ARG A 214 11.24 -6.23 -0.53
C ARG A 214 12.47 -5.32 -0.64
N GLU A 215 12.30 -4.03 -0.37
CA GLU A 215 13.38 -3.06 -0.43
C GLU A 215 14.29 -3.12 0.81
N ARG A 216 13.72 -3.26 2.01
CA ARG A 216 14.45 -2.98 3.26
C ARG A 216 14.81 -4.20 4.10
N TRP A 217 14.09 -5.32 3.95
CA TRP A 217 14.38 -6.48 4.79
C TRP A 217 15.51 -7.31 4.21
N GLU A 218 16.54 -7.55 5.01
CA GLU A 218 17.50 -8.62 4.73
C GLU A 218 16.85 -9.97 5.02
N LEU A 219 16.67 -10.78 3.98
CA LEU A 219 16.07 -12.11 4.05
C LEU A 219 17.11 -13.19 3.70
N PRO A 220 16.93 -14.45 4.16
CA PRO A 220 17.78 -15.56 3.75
C PRO A 220 17.87 -15.69 2.22
N GLU A 221 18.98 -16.22 1.71
CA GLU A 221 19.14 -16.47 0.28
C GLU A 221 17.97 -17.25 -0.31
N LYS A 222 17.65 -16.97 -1.57
CA LYS A 222 16.51 -17.57 -2.32
C LYS A 222 15.13 -17.31 -1.71
N SER A 223 15.02 -16.41 -0.72
CA SER A 223 13.72 -15.94 -0.24
C SER A 223 12.99 -15.13 -1.31
N ARG A 224 11.66 -15.14 -1.25
CA ARG A 224 10.78 -14.44 -2.20
C ARG A 224 9.77 -13.58 -1.45
N VAL A 225 9.57 -12.36 -1.93
CA VAL A 225 8.53 -11.43 -1.45
C VAL A 225 7.67 -11.06 -2.63
N GLU A 226 6.36 -11.31 -2.55
CA GLU A 226 5.43 -10.93 -3.60
C GLU A 226 4.08 -10.47 -3.05
N HIS A 227 3.35 -9.75 -3.89
CA HIS A 227 1.96 -9.43 -3.64
C HIS A 227 1.07 -10.64 -3.93
N VAL A 228 -0.06 -10.75 -3.23
CA VAL A 228 -0.99 -11.89 -3.35
C VAL A 228 -1.46 -12.13 -4.78
N THR A 229 -1.68 -11.07 -5.56
CA THR A 229 -2.11 -11.24 -6.96
C THR A 229 -1.04 -11.90 -7.83
N THR A 230 0.24 -11.55 -7.64
CA THR A 230 1.35 -12.19 -8.37
C THR A 230 1.47 -13.66 -7.98
N TYR A 231 1.31 -13.96 -6.69
CA TYR A 231 1.33 -15.34 -6.18
C TYR A 231 0.20 -16.17 -6.81
N LEU A 232 -1.03 -15.68 -6.73
CA LEU A 232 -2.22 -16.38 -7.22
C LEU A 232 -2.25 -16.48 -8.76
N ALA A 233 -1.80 -15.46 -9.49
CA ALA A 233 -1.76 -15.50 -10.95
C ALA A 233 -0.85 -16.63 -11.46
N ARG A 234 0.29 -16.85 -10.81
CA ARG A 234 1.18 -17.98 -11.13
C ARG A 234 0.50 -19.33 -10.90
N LEU A 235 -0.29 -19.46 -9.84
CA LEU A 235 -1.03 -20.69 -9.56
C LEU A 235 -2.19 -20.91 -10.54
N LEU A 236 -2.89 -19.83 -10.91
CA LEU A 236 -3.96 -19.89 -11.89
C LEU A 236 -3.47 -20.39 -13.27
N VAL A 237 -2.27 -19.98 -13.68
CA VAL A 237 -1.65 -20.48 -14.92
C VAL A 237 -1.47 -22.00 -14.91
N ALA A 238 -1.21 -22.60 -13.74
CA ALA A 238 -1.07 -24.04 -13.59
C ALA A 238 -2.42 -24.78 -13.51
N MET A 239 -3.53 -24.06 -13.33
CA MET A 239 -4.88 -24.64 -13.29
C MET A 239 -5.39 -24.90 -14.72
N PRO A 240 -5.78 -26.15 -15.07
CA PRO A 240 -6.35 -26.48 -16.37
C PRO A 240 -7.57 -25.61 -16.69
N GLU A 241 -7.74 -25.21 -17.94
CA GLU A 241 -8.82 -24.31 -18.35
C GLU A 241 -10.20 -24.94 -18.14
N GLU A 242 -10.32 -26.25 -18.36
CA GLU A 242 -11.55 -27.02 -18.16
C GLU A 242 -11.95 -27.14 -16.69
N ALA A 243 -10.99 -26.96 -15.77
CA ALA A 243 -11.26 -26.96 -14.33
C ALA A 243 -11.76 -25.59 -13.84
N ARG A 244 -11.65 -24.53 -14.65
CA ARG A 244 -12.02 -23.16 -14.27
C ARG A 244 -13.53 -22.99 -14.34
N PRO A 245 -14.18 -22.45 -13.29
CA PRO A 245 -15.59 -22.11 -13.36
C PRO A 245 -15.86 -21.04 -14.43
N PRO A 246 -17.10 -20.95 -14.96
CA PRO A 246 -17.46 -19.85 -15.84
C PRO A 246 -17.26 -18.49 -15.12
N PRO A 247 -16.88 -17.43 -15.85
CA PRO A 247 -16.74 -16.10 -15.27
C PRO A 247 -18.05 -15.63 -14.62
N LEU A 248 -17.94 -14.94 -13.48
CA LEU A 248 -19.08 -14.32 -12.82
C LEU A 248 -19.71 -13.28 -13.75
N PRO A 249 -21.06 -13.12 -13.78
CA PRO A 249 -21.74 -12.12 -14.60
C PRO A 249 -21.61 -10.69 -14.02
N GLU A 250 -20.45 -10.35 -13.48
CA GLU A 250 -20.12 -9.06 -12.89
C GLU A 250 -19.36 -8.20 -13.93
N LYS A 251 -19.60 -6.90 -13.89
CA LYS A 251 -18.81 -5.89 -14.61
C LYS A 251 -18.15 -4.96 -13.60
N LEU A 252 -16.83 -4.94 -13.55
CA LEU A 252 -16.09 -4.25 -12.50
C LEU A 252 -15.07 -3.27 -13.10
N ALA A 253 -14.93 -2.08 -12.51
CA ALA A 253 -13.85 -1.17 -12.83
C ALA A 253 -12.62 -1.49 -11.98
N PHE A 254 -11.47 -1.74 -12.60
CA PHE A 254 -10.24 -2.02 -11.84
C PHE A 254 -9.58 -0.73 -11.37
N HIS A 255 -9.23 -0.67 -10.09
CA HIS A 255 -8.36 0.35 -9.52
C HIS A 255 -7.00 -0.26 -9.21
N ASP A 256 -5.97 0.20 -9.93
CA ASP A 256 -4.58 -0.12 -9.60
C ASP A 256 -4.15 0.60 -8.31
N PRO A 257 -3.74 -0.14 -7.25
CA PRO A 257 -3.06 0.46 -6.13
C PRO A 257 -1.73 1.07 -6.57
N CYS A 258 -1.46 2.32 -6.17
CA CYS A 258 -0.25 3.03 -6.59
C CYS A 258 1.05 2.29 -6.24
N ALA A 259 1.16 1.72 -5.03
CA ALA A 259 2.32 0.93 -4.63
C ALA A 259 2.50 -0.35 -5.46
N LEU A 260 1.42 -0.98 -5.91
CA LEU A 260 1.51 -2.17 -6.77
C LEU A 260 2.03 -1.79 -8.16
N ALA A 261 1.45 -0.74 -8.75
CA ALA A 261 1.79 -0.31 -10.11
C ALA A 261 3.18 0.35 -10.20
N ARG A 262 3.58 1.16 -9.21
CA ARG A 262 4.81 1.98 -9.29
C ARG A 262 5.99 1.40 -8.51
N GLU A 263 5.78 0.96 -7.28
CA GLU A 263 6.87 0.44 -6.44
C GLU A 263 7.14 -1.04 -6.76
N LEU A 264 6.08 -1.86 -6.83
CA LEU A 264 6.21 -3.27 -7.19
C LEU A 264 6.35 -3.51 -8.69
N ARG A 265 5.99 -2.51 -9.52
CA ARG A 265 5.99 -2.56 -11.00
C ARG A 265 5.13 -3.71 -11.55
N GLU A 266 4.04 -4.01 -10.86
CA GLU A 266 3.10 -5.07 -11.22
C GLU A 266 1.79 -4.44 -11.67
N THR A 267 1.39 -4.75 -12.90
CA THR A 267 0.11 -4.32 -13.49
C THR A 267 -0.60 -5.46 -14.20
N ILE A 268 0.02 -6.62 -14.36
CA ILE A 268 -0.47 -7.71 -15.19
C ILE A 268 -1.24 -8.72 -14.34
N ALA A 269 -0.67 -9.13 -13.19
CA ALA A 269 -1.24 -10.21 -12.39
C ALA A 269 -2.69 -9.97 -11.92
N PRO A 270 -3.07 -8.79 -11.39
CA PRO A 270 -4.47 -8.53 -11.01
C PRO A 270 -5.43 -8.64 -12.21
N ARG A 271 -5.01 -8.13 -13.38
CA ARG A 271 -5.82 -8.15 -14.60
C ARG A 271 -6.03 -9.56 -15.11
N ALA A 272 -4.97 -10.38 -15.13
CA ALA A 272 -5.05 -11.77 -15.54
C ALA A 272 -6.02 -12.58 -14.65
N LEU A 273 -5.96 -12.36 -13.33
CA LEU A 273 -6.89 -12.97 -12.38
C LEU A 273 -8.34 -12.55 -12.64
N LEU A 274 -8.58 -11.25 -12.84
CA LEU A 274 -9.93 -10.74 -13.07
C LEU A 274 -10.49 -11.18 -14.43
N ALA A 275 -9.67 -11.21 -15.49
CA ALA A 275 -10.08 -11.66 -16.82
C ALA A 275 -10.57 -13.12 -16.84
N ALA A 276 -10.07 -13.96 -15.93
CA ALA A 276 -10.57 -15.32 -15.77
C ALA A 276 -11.86 -15.39 -14.93
N ALA A 277 -12.04 -14.46 -13.98
CA ALA A 277 -13.03 -14.58 -12.93
C ALA A 277 -14.34 -13.82 -13.17
N VAL A 278 -14.35 -12.78 -14.01
CA VAL A 278 -15.53 -11.95 -14.26
C VAL A 278 -15.77 -11.71 -15.75
N ALA A 279 -17.02 -11.39 -16.10
CA ALA A 279 -17.44 -11.21 -17.49
C ALA A 279 -16.82 -9.96 -18.14
N ASP A 280 -16.59 -8.89 -17.38
CA ASP A 280 -16.04 -7.65 -17.91
C ASP A 280 -15.23 -6.87 -16.86
N VAL A 281 -14.03 -6.43 -17.27
CA VAL A 281 -13.14 -5.58 -16.48
C VAL A 281 -12.92 -4.29 -17.25
N ARG A 282 -13.43 -3.19 -16.70
CA ARG A 282 -13.28 -1.87 -17.28
C ARG A 282 -12.04 -1.17 -16.73
N GLU A 283 -11.21 -0.67 -17.64
CA GLU A 283 -10.12 0.24 -17.28
C GLU A 283 -10.63 1.70 -17.19
N PRO A 284 -10.37 2.40 -16.07
CA PRO A 284 -10.60 3.83 -15.98
C PRO A 284 -9.57 4.61 -16.80
N GLY A 285 -9.87 5.88 -17.12
CA GLY A 285 -8.99 6.70 -17.97
C GLY A 285 -7.56 6.83 -17.44
N ARG A 286 -7.37 6.81 -16.12
CA ARG A 286 -6.06 6.66 -15.47
C ARG A 286 -5.97 5.29 -14.79
N CYS A 287 -5.18 4.42 -15.40
CA CYS A 287 -4.91 3.04 -14.97
C CYS A 287 -3.41 2.71 -15.08
N GLY A 288 -3.01 1.52 -14.63
CA GLY A 288 -1.63 1.06 -14.65
C GLY A 288 -0.68 2.02 -13.90
N VAL A 289 0.48 2.30 -14.49
CA VAL A 289 1.48 3.23 -13.92
C VAL A 289 0.95 4.67 -13.81
N ASP A 290 -0.08 5.04 -14.58
CA ASP A 290 -0.71 6.36 -14.57
C ASP A 290 -1.88 6.48 -13.57
N THR A 291 -2.21 5.41 -12.84
CA THR A 291 -3.32 5.34 -11.88
C THR A 291 -3.35 6.52 -10.90
N SER A 292 -4.56 7.03 -10.60
CA SER A 292 -4.71 8.05 -9.56
C SER A 292 -4.71 7.43 -8.17
N CYS A 293 -4.15 8.14 -7.19
CA CYS A 293 -4.17 7.71 -5.79
C CYS A 293 -5.62 7.65 -5.25
N CYS A 294 -5.89 6.68 -4.38
CA CYS A 294 -7.16 6.56 -3.65
C CYS A 294 -7.23 7.42 -2.37
N GLY A 295 -6.11 8.01 -1.93
CA GLY A 295 -6.03 8.84 -0.73
C GLY A 295 -5.80 8.09 0.58
N ALA A 296 -5.66 6.75 0.56
CA ALA A 296 -5.63 5.93 1.78
C ALA A 296 -4.28 5.93 2.54
N SER A 297 -3.16 6.23 1.86
CA SER A 297 -1.80 6.08 2.39
C SER A 297 -1.12 7.41 2.77
N GLY A 298 0.11 7.33 3.30
CA GLY A 298 0.92 8.50 3.66
C GLY A 298 0.45 9.20 4.93
N LEU A 299 -0.36 8.52 5.75
CA LEU A 299 -1.12 9.04 6.89
C LEU A 299 -2.06 10.22 6.58
N LEU A 300 -2.30 10.51 5.30
CA LEU A 300 -3.20 11.60 4.89
C LEU A 300 -4.60 11.48 5.50
N PRO A 301 -5.24 10.29 5.59
CA PRO A 301 -6.55 10.18 6.25
C PRO A 301 -6.57 10.57 7.72
N ARG A 302 -5.41 10.57 8.40
CA ARG A 302 -5.31 10.95 9.83
C ARG A 302 -4.93 12.41 10.02
N THR A 303 -4.15 12.97 9.11
CA THR A 303 -3.68 14.37 9.19
C THR A 303 -4.60 15.35 8.46
N MET A 304 -5.17 14.95 7.32
CA MET A 304 -6.00 15.76 6.44
C MET A 304 -7.19 14.93 5.91
N PRO A 305 -8.12 14.50 6.80
CA PRO A 305 -9.20 13.57 6.45
C PRO A 305 -10.09 14.09 5.31
N GLU A 306 -10.42 15.38 5.31
CA GLU A 306 -11.27 16.00 4.28
C GLU A 306 -10.63 15.92 2.88
N ILE A 307 -9.30 16.13 2.80
CA ILE A 307 -8.57 16.03 1.53
C ILE A 307 -8.49 14.57 1.08
N ALA A 308 -8.22 13.64 2.01
CA ALA A 308 -8.21 12.21 1.69
C ALA A 308 -9.57 11.73 1.16
N GLN A 309 -10.66 12.15 1.81
CA GLN A 309 -12.02 11.85 1.38
C GLN A 309 -12.30 12.42 -0.02
N ARG A 310 -11.90 13.66 -0.29
CA ARG A 310 -12.09 14.27 -1.60
C ARG A 310 -11.35 13.53 -2.71
N ILE A 311 -10.10 13.11 -2.46
CA ILE A 311 -9.33 12.26 -3.39
C ILE A 311 -10.07 10.96 -3.69
N ALA A 312 -10.62 10.31 -2.66
CA ALA A 312 -11.38 9.07 -2.82
C ALA A 312 -12.68 9.30 -3.62
N GLU A 313 -13.39 10.41 -3.40
CA GLU A 313 -14.59 10.80 -4.16
C GLU A 313 -14.29 11.02 -5.63
N ASP A 314 -13.26 11.83 -5.93
CA ASP A 314 -12.84 12.10 -7.31
C ASP A 314 -12.42 10.78 -8.01
N ARG A 315 -11.77 9.87 -7.28
CA ARG A 315 -11.40 8.56 -7.83
C ARG A 315 -12.61 7.64 -8.04
N ARG A 316 -13.57 7.60 -7.12
CA ARG A 316 -14.82 6.83 -7.30
C ARG A 316 -15.61 7.33 -8.50
N ALA A 317 -15.68 8.65 -8.71
CA ALA A 317 -16.33 9.24 -9.87
C ALA A 317 -15.70 8.77 -11.19
N GLU A 318 -14.36 8.69 -11.25
CA GLU A 318 -13.63 8.16 -12.42
C GLU A 318 -13.86 6.64 -12.64
N LEU A 319 -13.99 5.89 -11.55
CA LEU A 319 -14.30 4.44 -11.58
C LEU A 319 -15.76 4.16 -11.98
N GLY A 320 -16.67 5.12 -11.81
CA GLY A 320 -17.99 5.13 -12.47
C GLY A 320 -18.90 3.92 -12.17
N GLY A 321 -18.71 3.22 -11.06
CA GLY A 321 -19.50 2.04 -10.72
C GLY A 321 -18.84 1.11 -9.70
N ALA A 322 -19.28 -0.15 -9.69
CA ALA A 322 -18.67 -1.21 -8.87
C ALA A 322 -17.18 -1.35 -9.22
N ALA A 323 -16.34 -1.22 -8.20
CA ALA A 323 -14.89 -1.22 -8.36
C ALA A 323 -14.26 -2.43 -7.68
N VAL A 324 -13.13 -2.86 -8.23
CA VAL A 324 -12.28 -3.90 -7.67
C VAL A 324 -10.83 -3.40 -7.58
N THR A 325 -10.14 -3.77 -6.52
CA THR A 325 -8.74 -3.36 -6.25
C THR A 325 -8.00 -4.53 -5.60
N SER A 326 -6.69 -4.38 -5.46
CA SER A 326 -5.83 -5.39 -4.86
C SER A 326 -4.99 -4.77 -3.73
N SER A 327 -5.67 -4.09 -2.80
CA SER A 327 -5.05 -3.40 -1.65
C SER A 327 -6.14 -3.06 -0.62
N PRO A 328 -6.09 -3.65 0.59
CA PRO A 328 -7.09 -3.43 1.63
C PRO A 328 -7.30 -1.96 1.99
N ALA A 329 -6.26 -1.13 1.93
CA ALA A 329 -6.39 0.31 2.16
C ALA A 329 -7.21 1.00 1.05
N CYS A 330 -6.95 0.63 -0.21
CA CYS A 330 -7.68 1.19 -1.36
C CYS A 330 -9.14 0.76 -1.37
N ALA A 331 -9.43 -0.51 -1.05
CA ALA A 331 -10.81 -0.99 -1.00
C ALA A 331 -11.63 -0.31 0.09
N ALA A 332 -11.03 -0.05 1.27
CA ALA A 332 -11.69 0.73 2.31
C ALA A 332 -11.99 2.16 1.86
N ALA A 333 -10.99 2.86 1.29
CA ALA A 333 -11.16 4.25 0.87
C ALA A 333 -12.18 4.40 -0.28
N LEU A 334 -12.24 3.43 -1.20
CA LEU A 334 -13.08 3.50 -2.39
C LEU A 334 -14.42 2.77 -2.26
N GLY A 335 -14.65 2.01 -1.18
CA GLY A 335 -15.78 1.09 -1.11
C GLY A 335 -15.72 0.01 -2.20
N ALA A 336 -14.51 -0.39 -2.58
CA ALA A 336 -14.26 -1.38 -3.64
C ALA A 336 -14.13 -2.80 -3.06
N THR A 337 -14.35 -3.80 -3.90
CA THR A 337 -14.11 -5.20 -3.55
C THR A 337 -12.64 -5.57 -3.75
N GLU A 338 -12.08 -6.47 -2.94
CA GLU A 338 -10.74 -7.00 -3.19
C GLU A 338 -10.76 -8.06 -4.30
N VAL A 339 -9.70 -8.12 -5.11
CA VAL A 339 -9.50 -9.17 -6.13
C VAL A 339 -9.65 -10.56 -5.52
N VAL A 340 -9.09 -10.79 -4.32
CA VAL A 340 -9.16 -12.10 -3.65
C VAL A 340 -10.60 -12.49 -3.28
N SER A 341 -11.46 -11.52 -2.94
CA SER A 341 -12.87 -11.77 -2.66
C SER A 341 -13.67 -12.10 -3.92
N VAL A 342 -13.31 -11.51 -5.06
CA VAL A 342 -13.89 -11.86 -6.37
C VAL A 342 -13.49 -13.29 -6.75
N LEU A 343 -12.21 -13.64 -6.60
CA LEU A 343 -11.71 -14.99 -6.86
C LEU A 343 -12.35 -16.04 -5.94
N ALA A 344 -12.57 -15.72 -4.66
CA ALA A 344 -13.23 -16.62 -3.74
C ALA A 344 -14.67 -16.93 -4.18
N ARG A 345 -15.45 -15.91 -4.58
CA ARG A 345 -16.79 -16.11 -5.16
C ARG A 345 -16.75 -16.95 -6.43
N TRP A 346 -15.81 -16.65 -7.32
CA TRP A 346 -15.67 -17.34 -8.60
C TRP A 346 -15.36 -18.83 -8.42
N LEU A 347 -14.36 -19.17 -7.58
CA LEU A 347 -13.96 -20.56 -7.32
C LEU A 347 -15.00 -21.37 -6.53
N ALA A 348 -15.82 -20.71 -5.71
CA ALA A 348 -16.91 -21.36 -4.98
C ALA A 348 -18.05 -21.86 -5.88
N GLN A 349 -18.12 -21.42 -7.14
CA GLN A 349 -19.11 -21.94 -8.11
C GLN A 349 -18.86 -23.42 -8.46
N GLY A 350 -17.60 -23.86 -8.44
CA GLY A 350 -17.19 -25.22 -8.79
C GLY A 350 -17.21 -26.22 -7.63
N THR A 351 -17.72 -25.84 -6.45
CA THR A 351 -17.84 -26.71 -5.27
C THR A 351 -19.24 -27.32 -5.09
N ARG A 352 -20.07 -27.34 -6.15
CA ARG A 352 -21.39 -27.99 -6.15
C ARG A 352 -21.36 -29.38 -6.72
#